data_AF-A0A7W4E1U7-F1
#
_entry.id   AF-A0A7W4E1U7-F1
#
_cell.length_a   1.000
_cell.length_b   1.000
_cell.length_c   1.000
_cell.angle_alpha   90.00
_cell.angle_beta   90.00
_cell.angle_gamma   90.00
#
_symmetry.space_group_name_H-M   'P 1'
#
loop_
_entity.id
_entity.type
_entity.pdbx_description
1 polymer ?
#
loop_
_entity_poly.entity_id
_entity_poly.type
_entity_poly.pdbx_seq_one_letter_code
_entity_poly.pdbx_strand_id
1 'polypeptide(L)'
;MKIFKFGGASVKDADSVKNVLRVLSIQGFERCLIVVSAMGKTTNALERVVEFYFNKSDYQQEIAKIKEEHIQIAKGLFDENHHVFSEIKLFFDDIESFLRRNKSPNYNFVYDQVVTCGEMISSKILSVYLSDNEMGNQWLDARDFIKTDTNYREGVVNWEDTEKNISQLDKAKTYVTQGFIGSDENNFTVSLGREGSDYSAAIFAYCLDAKDMTIWKDVPGVMTGDPRKFENVELLSNISYEEAIEMAYYGASVIHPKTLQPLKQKSIPFFVKSFISPEKAGTKIGISTENQLLESYILKENQVLMRISTRDFSFIAEDHISFIFRELAKRNIKVSLMQNSAISLALCLEDKFNNIDELEAELEQDFNTEIVKNVSLFTIRNARLENLDKLYEGKNVLLEQITKTTVQMIING
;
A
#
# COMPACT_ATOMS: atom_id res chain seq x y z
N MET A 1 8.14 -0.16 23.04
CA MET A 1 7.98 1.02 22.16
C MET A 1 6.69 0.86 21.36
N LYS A 2 5.93 1.93 21.10
CA LYS A 2 4.74 1.90 20.20
C LYS A 2 5.14 2.30 18.78
N ILE A 3 4.46 1.77 17.77
CA ILE A 3 4.66 2.19 16.37
C ILE A 3 3.38 2.84 15.85
N PHE A 4 3.50 4.05 15.31
CA PHE A 4 2.39 4.76 14.67
C PHE A 4 2.67 4.93 13.19
N LYS A 5 1.67 4.68 12.35
CA LYS A 5 1.74 4.99 10.92
C LYS A 5 0.65 5.98 10.54
N PHE A 6 1.05 7.07 9.89
CA PHE A 6 0.15 8.06 9.31
C PHE A 6 0.22 8.00 7.78
N GLY A 7 -0.94 7.82 7.13
CA GLY A 7 -1.03 7.81 5.66
C GLY A 7 -1.05 9.21 5.06
N GLY A 8 -1.01 9.31 3.73
CA GLY A 8 -0.97 10.62 3.06
C GLY A 8 -2.17 11.52 3.36
N ALA A 9 -3.36 10.94 3.57
CA ALA A 9 -4.54 11.67 4.02
C ALA A 9 -4.41 12.28 5.43
N SER A 10 -3.57 11.69 6.29
CA SER A 10 -3.30 12.18 7.64
C SER A 10 -2.33 13.36 7.67
N VAL A 11 -1.63 13.62 6.57
CA VAL A 11 -0.60 14.68 6.45
C VAL A 11 -0.74 15.48 5.15
N LYS A 12 -1.95 15.55 4.57
CA LYS A 12 -2.19 16.14 3.25
C LYS A 12 -2.10 17.67 3.21
N ASP A 13 -2.26 18.33 4.35
CA ASP A 13 -2.26 19.78 4.52
C ASP A 13 -1.83 20.16 5.95
N ALA A 14 -1.68 21.46 6.22
CA ALA A 14 -1.25 21.96 7.52
C ALA A 14 -2.19 21.54 8.66
N ASP A 15 -3.51 21.57 8.44
CA ASP A 15 -4.49 21.17 9.46
C ASP A 15 -4.41 19.67 9.77
N SER A 16 -4.12 18.86 8.76
CA SER A 16 -3.90 17.42 8.93
C SER A 16 -2.63 17.15 9.75
N VAL A 17 -1.53 17.88 9.50
CA VAL A 17 -0.30 17.79 10.31
C VAL A 17 -0.54 18.26 11.77
N LYS A 18 -1.29 19.34 11.97
CA LYS A 18 -1.76 19.78 13.30
C LYS A 18 -2.60 18.69 13.98
N ASN A 19 -3.43 17.99 13.22
CA ASN A 19 -4.20 16.87 13.76
C ASN A 19 -3.32 15.69 14.16
N VAL A 20 -2.19 15.41 13.48
CA VAL A 20 -1.23 14.39 13.92
C VAL A 20 -0.69 14.71 15.32
N LEU A 21 -0.32 15.97 15.59
CA LEU A 21 0.08 16.44 16.92
C LEU A 21 -1.02 16.10 17.95
N ARG A 22 -2.28 16.47 17.67
CA ARG A 22 -3.44 16.16 18.53
C ARG A 22 -3.58 14.66 18.80
N VAL A 23 -3.48 13.83 17.76
CA VAL A 23 -3.56 12.37 17.89
C VAL A 23 -2.47 11.85 18.82
N LEU A 24 -1.23 12.29 18.64
CA LEU A 24 -0.11 11.87 19.47
C LEU A 24 -0.24 12.34 20.93
N SER A 25 -0.76 13.55 21.17
CA SER A 25 -1.07 14.04 22.52
C SER A 25 -2.09 13.16 23.25
N ILE A 26 -3.11 12.65 22.53
CA ILE A 26 -4.15 11.79 23.11
C ILE A 26 -3.63 10.36 23.34
N GLN A 27 -2.83 9.83 22.42
CA GLN A 27 -2.41 8.42 22.42
C GLN A 27 -1.11 8.17 23.19
N GLY A 28 -0.39 9.23 23.54
CA GLY A 28 0.92 9.20 24.14
C GLY A 28 2.03 9.12 23.09
N PHE A 29 3.05 9.95 23.28
CA PHE A 29 4.15 10.16 22.33
C PHE A 29 5.51 9.66 22.82
N GLU A 30 5.63 9.35 24.11
CA GLU A 30 6.90 8.85 24.64
C GLU A 30 7.22 7.44 24.13
N ARG A 31 8.49 7.21 23.78
CA ARG A 31 9.01 5.89 23.39
C ARG A 31 8.21 5.30 22.22
N CYS A 32 8.01 6.10 21.18
CA CYS A 32 7.32 5.69 19.97
C CYS A 32 8.16 5.92 18.70
N LEU A 33 7.84 5.20 17.63
CA LEU A 33 8.39 5.45 16.30
C LEU A 33 7.21 5.74 15.37
N ILE A 34 7.31 6.87 14.67
CA ILE A 34 6.26 7.40 13.80
C ILE A 34 6.72 7.26 12.36
N VAL A 35 5.96 6.50 11.57
CA VAL A 35 6.17 6.29 10.14
C VAL A 35 5.16 7.11 9.36
N VAL A 36 5.61 7.84 8.34
CA VAL A 36 4.76 8.77 7.58
C VAL A 36 4.90 8.50 6.08
N SER A 37 3.77 8.50 5.37
CA SER A 37 3.73 8.49 3.90
C SER A 37 3.97 9.91 3.31
N ALA A 38 4.15 10.02 2.00
CA ALA A 38 4.12 11.32 1.32
C ALA A 38 2.79 12.08 1.57
N MET A 39 2.84 13.41 1.50
CA MET A 39 1.68 14.27 1.74
C MET A 39 0.61 14.12 0.64
N GLY A 40 -0.64 13.87 1.01
CA GLY A 40 -1.77 13.93 0.07
C GLY A 40 -1.58 13.09 -1.20
N LYS A 41 -1.48 13.76 -2.35
CA LYS A 41 -1.30 13.14 -3.69
C LYS A 41 0.12 13.32 -4.25
N THR A 42 1.11 13.65 -3.40
CA THR A 42 2.49 13.92 -3.82
C THR A 42 3.13 12.76 -4.56
N THR A 43 2.91 11.51 -4.14
CA THR A 43 3.42 10.32 -4.85
C THR A 43 2.99 10.34 -6.32
N ASN A 44 1.68 10.48 -6.59
CA ASN A 44 1.15 10.51 -7.95
C ASN A 44 1.63 11.73 -8.76
N ALA A 45 1.97 12.84 -8.10
CA ALA A 45 2.54 13.99 -8.77
C ALA A 45 4.02 13.75 -9.15
N LEU A 46 4.79 13.12 -8.27
CA LEU A 46 6.17 12.73 -8.56
C LEU A 46 6.26 11.60 -9.59
N GLU A 47 5.28 10.70 -9.65
CA GLU A 47 5.17 9.71 -10.75
C GLU A 47 5.07 10.41 -12.11
N ARG A 48 4.28 11.49 -12.21
CA ARG A 48 4.19 12.29 -13.44
C ARG A 48 5.50 13.01 -13.78
N VAL A 49 6.27 13.45 -12.79
CA VAL A 49 7.62 13.99 -13.02
C VAL A 49 8.49 12.95 -13.72
N VAL A 50 8.45 11.70 -13.27
CA VAL A 50 9.20 10.59 -13.88
C VAL A 50 8.71 10.30 -15.30
N GLU A 51 7.40 10.25 -15.51
CA GLU A 51 6.81 10.09 -16.86
C GLU A 51 7.28 11.21 -17.80
N PHE A 52 7.24 12.47 -17.37
CA PHE A 52 7.64 13.62 -18.17
C PHE A 52 9.13 13.59 -18.48
N TYR A 53 9.96 13.16 -17.52
CA TYR A 53 11.39 12.98 -17.71
C TYR A 53 11.69 11.97 -18.82
N PHE A 54 11.05 10.80 -18.82
CA PHE A 54 11.24 9.78 -19.85
C PHE A 54 10.66 10.19 -21.20
N ASN A 55 9.56 10.94 -21.21
CA ASN A 55 8.95 11.51 -22.41
C ASN A 55 9.68 12.77 -22.94
N LYS A 56 10.79 13.18 -22.32
CA LYS A 56 11.56 14.39 -22.67
C LYS A 56 10.69 15.66 -22.71
N SER A 57 9.70 15.71 -21.83
CA SER A 57 8.77 16.83 -21.62
C SER A 57 9.23 17.68 -20.43
N ASP A 58 8.55 18.79 -20.15
CA ASP A 58 8.93 19.73 -19.09
C ASP A 58 8.60 19.20 -17.68
N TYR A 59 9.47 18.33 -17.17
CA TYR A 59 9.37 17.82 -15.80
C TYR A 59 9.72 18.87 -14.72
N GLN A 60 10.40 19.96 -15.10
CA GLN A 60 10.83 21.00 -14.16
C GLN A 60 9.63 21.82 -13.68
N GLN A 61 8.67 22.09 -14.57
CA GLN A 61 7.41 22.74 -14.20
C GLN A 61 6.62 21.92 -13.16
N GLU A 62 6.54 20.60 -13.34
CA GLU A 62 5.86 19.73 -12.37
C GLU A 62 6.58 19.72 -11.01
N ILE A 63 7.92 19.67 -10.99
CA ILE A 63 8.69 19.80 -9.75
C ILE A 63 8.41 21.14 -9.05
N ALA A 64 8.43 22.25 -9.79
CA ALA A 64 8.19 23.58 -9.24
C ALA A 64 6.80 23.69 -8.60
N LYS A 65 5.78 23.09 -9.22
CA LYS A 65 4.42 23.03 -8.67
C LYS A 65 4.37 22.24 -7.36
N ILE A 66 4.95 21.04 -7.33
CA ILE A 66 4.98 20.19 -6.13
C ILE A 66 5.74 20.91 -5.02
N LYS A 67 6.85 21.59 -5.34
CA LYS A 67 7.62 22.41 -4.39
C LYS A 67 6.77 23.51 -3.78
N GLU A 68 6.05 24.27 -4.59
CA GLU A 68 5.17 25.33 -4.09
C GLU A 68 4.07 24.78 -3.17
N GLU A 69 3.45 23.65 -3.53
CA GLU A 69 2.45 22.98 -2.67
C GLU A 69 3.01 22.66 -1.27
N HIS A 70 4.24 22.12 -1.17
CA HIS A 70 4.87 21.81 0.12
C HIS A 70 5.27 23.08 0.89
N ILE A 71 5.71 24.13 0.20
CA ILE A 71 5.99 25.43 0.82
C ILE A 71 4.72 26.03 1.41
N GLN A 72 3.57 25.92 0.73
CA GLN A 72 2.29 26.41 1.24
C GLN A 72 1.82 25.62 2.47
N ILE A 73 2.02 24.30 2.49
CA ILE A 73 1.76 23.49 3.69
C ILE A 73 2.65 23.96 4.85
N ALA A 74 3.94 24.17 4.61
CA ALA A 74 4.88 24.64 5.63
C ALA A 74 4.53 26.05 6.16
N LYS A 75 4.07 26.97 5.30
CA LYS A 75 3.58 28.30 5.74
C LYS A 75 2.40 28.22 6.70
N GLY A 76 1.57 27.17 6.62
CA GLY A 76 0.48 26.94 7.57
C GLY A 76 0.91 26.37 8.93
N LEU A 77 2.20 26.01 9.07
CA LEU A 77 2.78 25.32 10.22
C LEU A 77 3.90 26.11 10.91
N PHE A 78 4.64 26.95 10.18
CA PHE A 78 5.85 27.62 10.65
C PHE A 78 5.89 29.10 10.26
N ASP A 79 6.65 29.89 11.02
CA ASP A 79 6.95 31.30 10.71
C ASP A 79 7.79 31.44 9.44
N GLU A 80 7.65 32.56 8.71
CA GLU A 80 8.25 32.75 7.37
C GLU A 80 9.76 32.53 7.27
N ASN A 81 10.52 32.75 8.35
CA ASN A 81 11.98 32.58 8.39
C ASN A 81 12.44 31.23 8.94
N HIS A 82 11.53 30.26 9.08
CA HIS A 82 11.84 28.98 9.68
C HIS A 82 12.82 28.15 8.83
N HIS A 83 13.76 27.45 9.46
CA HIS A 83 14.81 26.70 8.76
C HIS A 83 14.26 25.56 7.87
N VAL A 84 13.07 25.04 8.17
CA VAL A 84 12.40 23.97 7.41
C VAL A 84 12.19 24.33 5.93
N PHE A 85 12.00 25.61 5.59
CA PHE A 85 11.84 26.03 4.19
C PHE A 85 13.10 25.76 3.37
N SER A 86 14.28 25.91 3.97
CA SER A 86 15.56 25.58 3.33
C SER A 86 15.74 24.07 3.15
N GLU A 87 15.30 23.26 4.12
CA GLU A 87 15.31 21.80 4.05
C GLU A 87 14.39 21.30 2.92
N ILE A 88 13.16 21.82 2.83
CA ILE A 88 12.23 21.49 1.75
C ILE A 88 12.86 21.81 0.40
N LYS A 89 13.45 23.00 0.27
CA LYS A 89 14.13 23.42 -0.97
C LYS A 89 15.25 22.45 -1.35
N LEU A 90 16.08 22.04 -0.40
CA LEU A 90 17.22 21.15 -0.63
C LEU A 90 16.77 19.81 -1.24
N PHE A 91 15.69 19.22 -0.72
CA PHE A 91 15.16 17.96 -1.28
C PHE A 91 14.76 18.07 -2.76
N PHE A 92 14.13 19.19 -3.16
CA PHE A 92 13.79 19.40 -4.57
C PHE A 92 15.02 19.71 -5.43
N ASP A 93 15.98 20.48 -4.91
CA ASP A 93 17.23 20.79 -5.61
C ASP A 93 18.05 19.50 -5.86
N ASP A 94 17.97 18.51 -4.96
CA ASP A 94 18.55 17.18 -5.11
C ASP A 94 17.87 16.36 -6.22
N ILE A 95 16.53 16.35 -6.29
CA ILE A 95 15.78 15.69 -7.37
C ILE A 95 16.18 16.29 -8.73
N GLU A 96 16.17 17.62 -8.86
CA GLU A 96 16.53 18.29 -10.10
C GLU A 96 17.98 17.96 -10.51
N SER A 97 18.88 17.97 -9.53
CA SER A 97 20.29 17.63 -9.74
C SER A 97 20.49 16.17 -10.13
N PHE A 98 19.69 15.25 -9.59
CA PHE A 98 19.68 13.84 -9.98
C PHE A 98 19.19 13.69 -11.43
N LEU A 99 17.99 14.20 -11.75
CA LEU A 99 17.40 14.06 -13.09
C LEU A 99 18.26 14.68 -14.19
N ARG A 100 18.86 15.85 -13.95
CA ARG A 100 19.77 16.51 -14.89
C ARG A 100 21.02 15.68 -15.20
N ARG A 101 21.54 14.94 -14.22
CA ARG A 101 22.77 14.15 -14.34
C ARG A 101 22.54 12.69 -14.67
N ASN A 102 21.33 12.17 -14.42
CA ASN A 102 21.00 10.77 -14.60
C ASN A 102 21.25 10.33 -16.05
N LYS A 103 21.86 9.15 -16.17
CA LYS A 103 22.12 8.45 -17.45
C LYS A 103 21.50 7.06 -17.49
N SER A 104 20.94 6.59 -16.38
CA SER A 104 20.29 5.29 -16.32
C SER A 104 19.00 5.32 -17.13
N PRO A 105 18.82 4.39 -18.09
CA PRO A 105 17.55 4.25 -18.82
C PRO A 105 16.52 3.43 -18.01
N ASN A 106 16.87 2.91 -16.84
CA ASN A 106 15.99 2.08 -16.03
C ASN A 106 14.90 2.95 -15.37
N TYR A 107 13.68 2.84 -15.86
CA TYR A 107 12.51 3.54 -15.33
C TYR A 107 12.30 3.31 -13.84
N ASN A 108 12.37 2.06 -13.39
CA ASN A 108 12.09 1.71 -11.99
C ASN A 108 13.14 2.28 -11.05
N PHE A 109 14.41 2.30 -11.45
CA PHE A 109 15.48 2.94 -10.69
C PHE A 109 15.24 4.45 -10.54
N VAL A 110 14.96 5.15 -11.64
CA VAL A 110 14.71 6.60 -11.65
C VAL A 110 13.46 6.93 -10.84
N TYR A 111 12.41 6.10 -10.96
CA TYR A 111 11.20 6.21 -10.14
C TYR A 111 11.56 6.21 -8.66
N ASP A 112 12.34 5.22 -8.19
CA ASP A 112 12.65 5.09 -6.77
C ASP A 112 13.55 6.21 -6.24
N GLN A 113 14.35 6.86 -7.10
CA GLN A 113 15.15 8.03 -6.69
C GLN A 113 14.33 9.32 -6.61
N VAL A 114 13.18 9.41 -7.30
CA VAL A 114 12.38 10.63 -7.38
C VAL A 114 11.13 10.56 -6.50
N VAL A 115 10.34 9.50 -6.64
CA VAL A 115 9.00 9.39 -6.02
C VAL A 115 9.08 9.33 -4.49
N THR A 116 10.10 8.67 -3.98
CA THR A 116 10.37 8.48 -2.54
C THR A 116 10.73 9.77 -1.80
N CYS A 117 11.07 10.85 -2.54
CA CYS A 117 11.32 12.16 -1.95
C CYS A 117 10.08 12.73 -1.24
N GLY A 118 8.88 12.34 -1.67
CA GLY A 118 7.64 12.74 -1.00
C GLY A 118 7.61 12.35 0.48
N GLU A 119 8.04 11.14 0.82
CA GLU A 119 8.16 10.67 2.21
C GLU A 119 9.28 11.37 2.98
N MET A 120 10.40 11.68 2.30
CA MET A 120 11.52 12.42 2.90
C MET A 120 11.07 13.80 3.37
N ILE A 121 10.36 14.54 2.50
CA ILE A 121 9.86 15.88 2.80
C ILE A 121 8.77 15.82 3.88
N SER A 122 7.79 14.90 3.74
CA SER A 122 6.66 14.82 4.68
C SER A 122 7.11 14.50 6.11
N SER A 123 8.01 13.52 6.25
CA SER A 123 8.55 13.11 7.55
C SER A 123 9.43 14.20 8.18
N LYS A 124 10.20 14.95 7.36
CA LYS A 124 11.00 16.07 7.85
C LYS A 124 10.11 17.19 8.37
N ILE A 125 9.11 17.60 7.59
CA ILE A 125 8.12 18.61 8.01
C ILE A 125 7.46 18.19 9.33
N LEU A 126 6.97 16.96 9.42
CA LEU A 126 6.32 16.49 10.66
C LEU A 126 7.31 16.49 11.84
N SER A 127 8.51 15.96 11.67
CA SER A 127 9.51 15.87 12.75
C SER A 127 9.84 17.25 13.35
N VAL A 128 10.07 18.23 12.47
CA VAL A 128 10.36 19.61 12.87
C VAL A 128 9.13 20.22 13.56
N TYR A 129 7.94 20.08 12.97
CA TYR A 129 6.70 20.60 13.56
C TYR A 129 6.42 20.04 14.96
N LEU A 130 6.61 18.72 15.17
CA LEU A 130 6.47 18.11 16.48
C LEU A 130 7.49 18.67 17.47
N SER A 131 8.73 18.90 17.04
CA SER A 131 9.79 19.44 17.90
C SER A 131 9.49 20.88 18.36
N ASP A 132 8.99 21.72 17.46
CA ASP A 132 8.59 23.10 17.77
C ASP A 132 7.36 23.18 18.71
N ASN A 133 6.61 22.09 18.81
CA ASN A 133 5.46 21.93 19.71
C ASN A 133 5.80 21.05 20.93
N GLU A 134 7.05 21.11 21.41
CA GLU A 134 7.54 20.45 22.63
C GLU A 134 7.48 18.91 22.60
N MET A 135 7.27 18.30 21.43
CA MET A 135 7.27 16.86 21.20
C MET A 135 8.61 16.44 20.58
N GLY A 136 9.64 16.48 21.42
CA GLY A 136 11.03 16.17 21.04
C GLY A 136 11.17 14.78 20.42
N ASN A 137 11.73 14.71 19.22
CA ASN A 137 11.98 13.48 18.47
C ASN A 137 13.28 13.55 17.69
N GLN A 138 13.71 12.40 17.17
CA GLN A 138 14.82 12.30 16.22
C GLN A 138 14.29 11.88 14.85
N TRP A 139 14.62 12.66 13.82
CA TRP A 139 14.33 12.28 12.44
C TRP A 139 15.34 11.23 11.96
N LEU A 140 14.84 10.08 11.49
CA LEU A 140 15.63 8.99 10.95
C LEU A 140 15.38 8.85 9.45
N ASP A 141 16.45 8.61 8.70
CA ASP A 141 16.36 8.19 7.31
C ASP A 141 16.18 6.66 7.26
N ALA A 142 15.02 6.19 6.82
CA ALA A 142 14.68 4.77 6.78
C ALA A 142 15.64 3.96 5.88
N ARG A 143 16.30 4.60 4.91
CA ARG A 143 17.26 3.96 3.99
C ARG A 143 18.53 3.48 4.69
N ASP A 144 18.88 4.09 5.82
CA ASP A 144 20.00 3.64 6.64
C ASP A 144 19.70 2.32 7.37
N PHE A 145 18.40 2.02 7.56
CA PHE A 145 17.94 0.93 8.41
C PHE A 145 17.29 -0.22 7.64
N ILE A 146 16.39 0.08 6.70
CA ILE A 146 15.70 -0.92 5.89
C ILE A 146 16.53 -1.20 4.64
N LYS A 147 17.12 -2.40 4.59
CA LYS A 147 17.94 -2.85 3.45
C LYS A 147 17.14 -3.79 2.56
N THR A 148 17.31 -3.66 1.25
CA THR A 148 16.58 -4.42 0.23
C THR A 148 17.51 -4.95 -0.85
N ASP A 149 16.98 -5.80 -1.73
CA ASP A 149 17.58 -6.06 -3.04
C ASP A 149 17.42 -4.87 -4.01
N THR A 150 17.81 -5.08 -5.26
CA THR A 150 17.72 -4.09 -6.35
C THR A 150 16.43 -4.20 -7.16
N ASN A 151 15.39 -4.88 -6.65
CA ASN A 151 14.10 -4.98 -7.31
C ASN A 151 13.30 -3.66 -7.15
N TYR A 152 13.78 -2.60 -7.80
CA TYR A 152 13.20 -1.25 -7.72
C TYR A 152 11.68 -1.26 -7.92
N ARG A 153 10.97 -0.45 -7.12
CA ARG A 153 9.51 -0.38 -6.96
C ARG A 153 8.86 -1.50 -6.16
N GLU A 154 9.51 -2.64 -5.98
CA GLU A 154 8.99 -3.78 -5.22
C GLU A 154 10.13 -4.46 -4.44
N GLY A 155 10.97 -3.65 -3.78
CA GLY A 155 12.17 -4.12 -3.09
C GLY A 155 11.88 -5.23 -2.08
N VAL A 156 12.67 -6.29 -2.13
CA VAL A 156 12.59 -7.40 -1.19
C VAL A 156 13.52 -7.12 -0.01
N VAL A 157 12.95 -7.08 1.19
CA VAL A 157 13.70 -6.76 2.43
C VAL A 157 14.74 -7.85 2.72
N ASN A 158 15.98 -7.42 2.90
CA ASN A 158 17.03 -8.21 3.53
C ASN A 158 16.86 -8.11 5.05
N TRP A 159 16.20 -9.12 5.62
CA TRP A 159 15.86 -9.14 7.05
C TRP A 159 17.07 -9.18 7.98
N GLU A 160 18.14 -9.87 7.60
CA GLU A 160 19.34 -9.98 8.44
C GLU A 160 19.99 -8.61 8.67
N ASP A 161 20.26 -7.87 7.59
CA ASP A 161 20.84 -6.54 7.68
C ASP A 161 19.88 -5.52 8.29
N THR A 162 18.59 -5.62 7.96
CA THR A 162 17.55 -4.72 8.47
C THR A 162 17.38 -4.86 9.99
N GLU A 163 17.28 -6.10 10.49
CA GLU A 163 17.19 -6.37 11.93
C GLU A 163 18.45 -5.89 12.66
N LYS A 164 19.63 -6.19 12.13
CA LYS A 164 20.90 -5.74 12.68
C LYS A 164 20.97 -4.22 12.80
N ASN A 165 20.57 -3.48 11.76
CA ASN A 165 20.63 -2.01 11.77
C ASN A 165 19.59 -1.41 12.71
N ILE A 166 18.34 -1.90 12.67
CA ILE A 166 17.26 -1.38 13.51
C ILE A 166 17.49 -1.70 14.99
N SER A 167 18.12 -2.84 15.32
CA SER A 167 18.42 -3.22 16.71
C SER A 167 19.30 -2.23 17.47
N GLN A 168 20.03 -1.37 16.74
CA GLN A 168 20.89 -0.32 17.30
C GLN A 168 20.11 0.91 17.80
N LEU A 169 18.83 1.03 17.44
CA LEU A 169 18.00 2.16 17.87
C LEU A 169 17.69 2.09 19.37
N ASP A 170 17.86 3.22 20.04
CA ASP A 170 17.51 3.36 21.45
C ASP A 170 15.99 3.38 21.63
N LYS A 171 15.43 2.29 22.20
CA LYS A 171 14.00 2.11 22.46
C LYS A 171 13.43 3.09 23.51
N ALA A 172 14.26 3.90 24.18
CA ALA A 172 13.82 4.94 25.10
C ALA A 172 13.51 6.29 24.41
N LYS A 173 13.94 6.48 23.16
CA LYS A 173 13.72 7.72 22.40
C LYS A 173 12.45 7.64 21.55
N THR A 174 12.06 8.79 21.01
CA THR A 174 10.99 8.91 20.02
C THR A 174 11.57 9.28 18.66
N TYR A 175 11.09 8.61 17.61
CA TYR A 175 11.60 8.78 16.25
C TYR A 175 10.48 9.13 15.27
N VAL A 176 10.83 9.92 14.25
CA VAL A 176 10.00 10.14 13.06
C VAL A 176 10.80 9.67 11.85
N THR A 177 10.18 8.85 10.99
CA THR A 177 10.85 8.29 9.81
C THR A 177 9.87 8.10 8.66
N GLN A 178 10.41 7.74 7.50
CA GLN A 178 9.68 7.53 6.27
C GLN A 178 9.06 6.14 6.25
N GLY A 179 7.87 6.03 5.65
CA GLY A 179 7.39 4.75 5.14
C GLY A 179 7.89 4.50 3.72
N PHE A 180 7.49 3.38 3.11
CA PHE A 180 7.62 3.08 1.67
C PHE A 180 9.06 2.90 1.15
N ILE A 181 10.09 3.35 1.86
CA ILE A 181 11.45 3.44 1.35
C ILE A 181 12.42 2.53 2.14
N GLY A 182 13.46 2.09 1.45
CA GLY A 182 14.66 1.43 1.96
C GLY A 182 15.83 1.68 1.01
N SER A 183 16.94 0.96 1.17
CA SER A 183 18.06 1.04 0.23
C SER A 183 18.64 -0.31 -0.16
N ASP A 184 19.22 -0.37 -1.36
CA ASP A 184 20.05 -1.49 -1.76
C ASP A 184 21.44 -1.48 -1.07
N GLU A 185 22.27 -2.46 -1.41
CA GLU A 185 23.64 -2.60 -0.92
C GLU A 185 24.58 -1.43 -1.30
N ASN A 186 24.23 -0.67 -2.33
CA ASN A 186 24.97 0.52 -2.79
C ASN A 186 24.38 1.83 -2.22
N ASN A 187 23.39 1.72 -1.31
CA ASN A 187 22.62 2.81 -0.75
C ASN A 187 21.79 3.62 -1.78
N PHE A 188 21.49 3.04 -2.94
CA PHE A 188 20.46 3.60 -3.81
C PHE A 188 19.09 3.39 -3.16
N THR A 189 18.20 4.37 -3.34
CA THR A 189 16.86 4.28 -2.76
C THR A 189 16.07 3.19 -3.48
N VAL A 190 15.35 2.38 -2.72
CA VAL A 190 14.45 1.35 -3.24
C VAL A 190 13.11 1.50 -2.54
N SER A 191 12.01 1.46 -3.30
CA SER A 191 10.68 1.47 -2.71
C SER A 191 10.08 0.08 -2.54
N LEU A 192 9.27 -0.09 -1.50
CA LEU A 192 8.75 -1.39 -1.03
C LEU A 192 7.43 -1.80 -1.72
N GLY A 193 7.00 -1.03 -2.71
CA GLY A 193 5.78 -1.27 -3.48
C GLY A 193 4.48 -0.92 -2.77
N ARG A 194 3.40 -1.56 -3.19
CA ARG A 194 2.04 -1.26 -2.72
C ARG A 194 1.94 -1.36 -1.18
N GLU A 195 1.32 -0.36 -0.57
CA GLU A 195 1.19 -0.25 0.91
C GLU A 195 2.54 -0.26 1.64
N GLY A 196 3.62 0.15 0.96
CA GLY A 196 4.97 0.09 1.50
C GLY A 196 5.16 0.90 2.79
N SER A 197 4.40 1.97 3.03
CA SER A 197 4.47 2.68 4.32
C SER A 197 3.85 1.89 5.48
N ASP A 198 2.76 1.16 5.24
CA ASP A 198 2.18 0.25 6.23
C ASP A 198 3.20 -0.88 6.51
N TYR A 199 3.85 -1.39 5.46
CA TYR A 199 4.89 -2.42 5.59
C TYR A 199 6.14 -1.93 6.34
N SER A 200 6.65 -0.72 6.06
CA SER A 200 7.78 -0.12 6.81
C SER A 200 7.49 -0.05 8.31
N ALA A 201 6.29 0.38 8.69
CA ALA A 201 5.88 0.40 10.09
C ALA A 201 5.88 -1.00 10.72
N ALA A 202 5.47 -2.02 9.96
CA ALA A 202 5.50 -3.40 10.42
C ALA A 202 6.92 -3.98 10.53
N ILE A 203 7.84 -3.59 9.64
CA ILE A 203 9.27 -3.94 9.72
C ILE A 203 9.88 -3.36 10.99
N PHE A 204 9.69 -2.06 11.26
CA PHE A 204 10.15 -1.44 12.50
C PHE A 204 9.50 -2.08 13.73
N ALA A 205 8.19 -2.36 13.69
CA ALA A 205 7.49 -3.02 14.77
C ALA A 205 8.10 -4.38 15.10
N TYR A 206 8.38 -5.18 14.08
CA TYR A 206 9.01 -6.48 14.21
C TYR A 206 10.42 -6.37 14.80
N CYS A 207 11.28 -5.54 14.21
CA CYS A 207 12.68 -5.45 14.61
C CYS A 207 12.86 -4.86 16.01
N LEU A 208 11.92 -4.01 16.46
CA LEU A 208 11.99 -3.35 17.78
C LEU A 208 11.19 -4.07 18.87
N ASP A 209 10.57 -5.22 18.58
CA ASP A 209 9.64 -5.92 19.47
C ASP A 209 8.59 -4.95 20.02
N ALA A 210 7.91 -4.27 19.11
CA ALA A 210 6.96 -3.24 19.47
C ALA A 210 5.84 -3.79 20.37
N LYS A 211 5.40 -2.95 21.30
CA LYS A 211 4.27 -3.25 22.19
C LYS A 211 2.99 -3.40 21.38
N ASP A 212 2.81 -2.50 20.42
CA ASP A 212 1.68 -2.44 19.51
C ASP A 212 2.04 -1.56 18.31
N MET A 213 1.34 -1.79 17.20
CA MET A 213 1.39 -0.96 16.01
C MET A 213 -0.01 -0.44 15.71
N THR A 214 -0.13 0.85 15.41
CA THR A 214 -1.40 1.47 14.99
C THR A 214 -1.24 2.18 13.66
N ILE A 215 -2.12 1.88 12.71
CA ILE A 215 -2.27 2.64 11.46
C ILE A 215 -3.46 3.60 11.60
N TRP A 216 -3.20 4.87 11.36
CA TRP A 216 -4.16 5.94 11.38
C TRP A 216 -4.75 6.18 9.99
N LYS A 217 -6.06 6.01 9.85
CA LYS A 217 -6.81 6.23 8.59
C LYS A 217 -7.97 7.22 8.80
N ASP A 218 -8.61 7.61 7.72
CA ASP A 218 -9.81 8.47 7.70
C ASP A 218 -11.09 7.70 8.01
N VAL A 219 -11.00 6.37 8.13
CA VAL A 219 -12.09 5.46 8.50
C VAL A 219 -12.02 5.07 9.99
N PRO A 220 -13.15 4.71 10.63
CA PRO A 220 -13.20 4.31 12.03
C PRO A 220 -12.34 3.08 12.36
N GLY A 221 -12.17 2.18 11.39
CA GLY A 221 -11.42 0.94 11.49
C GLY A 221 -11.67 0.09 10.24
N VAL A 222 -11.53 -1.22 10.37
CA VAL A 222 -11.92 -2.19 9.34
C VAL A 222 -13.42 -2.40 9.40
N MET A 223 -14.10 -2.14 8.30
CA MET A 223 -15.55 -2.29 8.17
C MET A 223 -15.86 -3.61 7.46
N THR A 224 -17.08 -4.14 7.63
CA THR A 224 -17.55 -5.30 6.86
C THR A 224 -17.65 -5.01 5.36
N GLY A 225 -17.69 -3.75 4.93
CA GLY A 225 -17.52 -3.38 3.53
C GLY A 225 -17.13 -1.91 3.41
N ASP A 226 -16.75 -1.47 2.20
CA ASP A 226 -16.50 -0.04 1.95
C ASP A 226 -17.82 0.76 2.11
N PRO A 227 -17.94 1.68 3.09
CA PRO A 227 -19.17 2.45 3.33
C PRO A 227 -19.57 3.35 2.15
N ARG A 228 -18.67 3.58 1.19
CA ARG A 228 -18.97 4.33 -0.05
C ARG A 228 -19.65 3.45 -1.12
N LYS A 229 -19.55 2.13 -0.98
CA LYS A 229 -20.04 1.14 -1.96
C LYS A 229 -21.19 0.30 -1.43
N PHE A 230 -21.25 0.08 -0.12
CA PHE A 230 -22.22 -0.78 0.53
C PHE A 230 -22.97 -0.02 1.62
N GLU A 231 -24.28 -0.23 1.65
CA GLU A 231 -25.14 0.21 2.75
C GLU A 231 -25.02 -0.76 3.94
N ASN A 232 -25.35 -0.29 5.15
CA ASN A 232 -25.40 -1.10 6.38
C ASN A 232 -24.09 -1.83 6.74
N VAL A 233 -22.94 -1.21 6.46
CA VAL A 233 -21.64 -1.76 6.87
C VAL A 233 -21.38 -1.53 8.36
N GLU A 234 -20.76 -2.51 9.01
CA GLU A 234 -20.50 -2.54 10.45
C GLU A 234 -18.99 -2.48 10.73
N LEU A 235 -18.62 -1.92 11.88
CA LEU A 235 -17.23 -1.91 12.34
C LEU A 235 -16.86 -3.28 12.92
N LEU A 236 -15.82 -3.90 12.38
CA LEU A 236 -15.21 -5.08 12.97
C LEU A 236 -14.29 -4.64 14.11
N SER A 237 -14.67 -4.93 15.35
CA SER A 237 -13.90 -4.51 16.53
C SER A 237 -12.67 -5.40 16.75
N ASN A 238 -12.80 -6.71 16.51
CA ASN A 238 -11.72 -7.68 16.66
C ASN A 238 -11.70 -8.66 15.47
N ILE A 239 -10.52 -8.81 14.85
CA ILE A 239 -10.31 -9.71 13.71
C ILE A 239 -9.03 -10.54 13.96
N SER A 240 -9.03 -11.80 13.56
CA SER A 240 -7.80 -12.61 13.59
C SER A 240 -6.81 -12.17 12.51
N TYR A 241 -5.55 -12.57 12.64
CA TYR A 241 -4.59 -12.36 11.55
C TYR A 241 -5.00 -13.08 10.27
N GLU A 242 -5.52 -14.30 10.40
CA GLU A 242 -5.97 -15.12 9.27
C GLU A 242 -7.12 -14.44 8.53
N GLU A 243 -8.13 -13.95 9.24
CA GLU A 243 -9.27 -13.28 8.62
C GLU A 243 -8.85 -11.96 7.98
N ALA A 244 -7.98 -11.18 8.63
CA ALA A 244 -7.44 -9.95 8.06
C ALA A 244 -6.62 -10.21 6.78
N ILE A 245 -5.83 -11.30 6.73
CA ILE A 245 -5.08 -11.72 5.53
C ILE A 245 -6.04 -12.12 4.42
N GLU A 246 -7.07 -12.91 4.70
CA GLU A 246 -8.08 -13.32 3.73
C GLU A 246 -8.82 -12.10 3.16
N MET A 247 -9.32 -11.20 4.02
CA MET A 247 -9.96 -9.96 3.58
C MET A 247 -9.06 -9.14 2.66
N ALA A 248 -7.78 -8.98 3.03
CA ALA A 248 -6.81 -8.25 2.22
C ALA A 248 -6.52 -8.94 0.88
N TYR A 249 -6.43 -10.27 0.87
CA TYR A 249 -6.27 -11.08 -0.34
C TYR A 249 -7.42 -10.85 -1.34
N TYR A 250 -8.67 -10.82 -0.85
CA TYR A 250 -9.84 -10.56 -1.70
C TYR A 250 -10.00 -9.09 -2.11
N GLY A 251 -9.18 -8.17 -1.57
CA GLY A 251 -9.12 -6.77 -2.01
C GLY A 251 -9.65 -5.75 -1.01
N ALA A 252 -9.86 -6.11 0.26
CA ALA A 252 -10.13 -5.12 1.28
C ALA A 252 -8.90 -4.19 1.45
N SER A 253 -9.02 -2.95 0.99
CA SER A 253 -7.88 -2.02 0.86
C SER A 253 -7.34 -1.47 2.19
N VAL A 254 -8.02 -1.77 3.30
CA VAL A 254 -7.65 -1.20 4.61
C VAL A 254 -6.37 -1.82 5.15
N ILE A 255 -6.04 -3.07 4.77
CA ILE A 255 -4.91 -3.84 5.29
C ILE A 255 -4.19 -4.52 4.13
N HIS A 256 -2.87 -4.74 4.26
CA HIS A 256 -2.08 -5.47 3.27
C HIS A 256 -1.41 -6.72 3.87
N PRO A 257 -1.35 -7.86 3.16
CA PRO A 257 -0.74 -9.09 3.69
C PRO A 257 0.75 -8.92 4.05
N LYS A 258 1.52 -8.15 3.25
CA LYS A 258 2.94 -7.83 3.54
C LYS A 258 3.10 -7.19 4.93
N THR A 259 2.14 -6.34 5.34
CA THR A 259 2.14 -5.68 6.64
C THR A 259 1.81 -6.64 7.79
N LEU A 260 0.88 -7.58 7.56
CA LEU A 260 0.40 -8.49 8.61
C LEU A 260 1.42 -9.58 8.96
N GLN A 261 2.18 -10.08 7.99
CA GLN A 261 3.10 -11.21 8.18
C GLN A 261 4.12 -10.99 9.32
N PRO A 262 4.91 -9.89 9.36
CA PRO A 262 5.85 -9.67 10.45
C PRO A 262 5.15 -9.49 11.81
N LEU A 263 4.00 -8.80 11.85
CA LEU A 263 3.24 -8.60 13.08
C LEU A 263 2.70 -9.93 13.65
N LYS A 264 2.22 -10.81 12.77
CA LYS A 264 1.77 -12.16 13.13
C LYS A 264 2.91 -12.99 13.72
N GLN A 265 4.09 -12.98 13.10
CA GLN A 265 5.25 -13.77 13.56
C GLN A 265 5.64 -13.48 15.01
N LYS A 266 5.56 -12.21 15.44
CA LYS A 266 5.83 -11.81 16.83
C LYS A 266 4.58 -11.59 17.68
N SER A 267 3.40 -11.92 17.16
CA SER A 267 2.11 -11.68 17.83
C SER A 267 1.93 -10.23 18.33
N ILE A 268 2.48 -9.26 17.60
CA ILE A 268 2.43 -7.83 17.96
C ILE A 268 1.00 -7.33 17.73
N PRO A 269 0.26 -6.80 18.71
CA PRO A 269 -1.08 -6.25 18.48
C PRO A 269 -1.09 -5.16 17.41
N PHE A 270 -1.99 -5.28 16.44
CA PHE A 270 -2.14 -4.34 15.33
C PHE A 270 -3.49 -3.64 15.41
N PHE A 271 -3.51 -2.31 15.26
CA PHE A 271 -4.73 -1.51 15.32
C PHE A 271 -4.92 -0.69 14.04
N VAL A 272 -6.17 -0.61 13.57
CA VAL A 272 -6.60 0.35 12.56
C VAL A 272 -7.57 1.32 13.22
N LYS A 273 -7.20 2.60 13.26
CA LYS A 273 -7.94 3.65 13.99
C LYS A 273 -8.16 4.88 13.13
N SER A 274 -9.19 5.66 13.47
CA SER A 274 -9.45 6.94 12.83
C SER A 274 -8.60 8.07 13.41
N PHE A 275 -7.90 8.84 12.57
CA PHE A 275 -7.25 10.08 13.02
C PHE A 275 -8.25 11.23 13.26
N ILE A 276 -9.50 11.07 12.81
CA ILE A 276 -10.58 12.05 13.05
C ILE A 276 -11.09 11.91 14.49
N SER A 277 -11.28 10.67 14.94
CA SER A 277 -11.77 10.31 16.29
C SER A 277 -10.76 9.41 17.02
N PRO A 278 -9.58 9.94 17.41
CA PRO A 278 -8.49 9.14 17.97
C PRO A 278 -8.80 8.42 19.30
N GLU A 279 -9.78 8.93 20.04
CA GLU A 279 -10.30 8.36 21.29
C GLU A 279 -11.04 7.03 21.09
N LYS A 280 -11.59 6.77 19.90
CA LYS A 280 -12.31 5.53 19.61
C LYS A 280 -11.34 4.35 19.50
N ALA A 281 -11.80 3.15 19.85
CA ALA A 281 -10.95 1.95 19.88
C ALA A 281 -10.49 1.49 18.47
N GLY A 282 -11.34 1.71 17.46
CA GLY A 282 -11.12 1.20 16.10
C GLY A 282 -11.18 -0.31 16.03
N THR A 283 -10.40 -0.91 15.14
CA THR A 283 -10.29 -2.36 14.98
C THR A 283 -8.97 -2.87 15.53
N LYS A 284 -9.02 -3.92 16.34
CA LYS A 284 -7.86 -4.69 16.76
C LYS A 284 -7.72 -5.94 15.90
N ILE A 285 -6.52 -6.16 15.37
CA ILE A 285 -6.15 -7.34 14.62
C ILE A 285 -5.12 -8.11 15.44
N GLY A 286 -5.38 -9.39 15.69
CA GLY A 286 -4.46 -10.25 16.42
C GLY A 286 -5.10 -11.48 17.03
N ILE A 287 -4.40 -12.08 18.00
CA ILE A 287 -4.92 -13.23 18.75
C ILE A 287 -5.96 -12.71 19.74
N SER A 288 -7.21 -13.15 19.59
CA SER A 288 -8.34 -12.82 20.46
C SER A 288 -9.31 -13.99 20.52
N THR A 289 -9.98 -14.16 21.67
CA THR A 289 -11.09 -15.11 21.85
C THR A 289 -12.42 -14.57 21.32
N GLU A 290 -12.49 -13.27 21.00
CA GLU A 290 -13.69 -12.54 20.59
C GLU A 290 -13.65 -12.13 19.10
N ASN A 291 -12.92 -12.89 18.27
CA ASN A 291 -12.83 -12.60 16.84
C ASN A 291 -14.20 -12.69 16.17
N GLN A 292 -14.55 -11.65 15.41
CA GLN A 292 -15.82 -11.56 14.71
C GLN A 292 -15.71 -12.23 13.33
N LEU A 293 -16.74 -13.00 12.98
CA LEU A 293 -16.90 -13.63 11.66
C LEU A 293 -18.22 -13.12 11.05
N LEU A 294 -18.28 -11.81 10.79
CA LEU A 294 -19.41 -11.19 10.11
C LEU A 294 -19.26 -11.30 8.60
N GLU A 295 -20.38 -11.28 7.89
CA GLU A 295 -20.40 -11.19 6.44
C GLU A 295 -19.67 -9.93 6.00
N SER A 296 -18.64 -10.10 5.18
CA SER A 296 -17.83 -8.98 4.69
C SER A 296 -17.85 -8.91 3.17
N TYR A 297 -18.13 -7.74 2.64
CA TYR A 297 -18.38 -7.44 1.24
C TYR A 297 -17.20 -6.66 0.65
N ILE A 298 -16.62 -7.21 -0.41
CA ILE A 298 -15.41 -6.67 -1.04
C ILE A 298 -15.67 -6.55 -2.54
N LEU A 299 -15.33 -5.40 -3.12
CA LEU A 299 -15.50 -5.12 -4.56
C LEU A 299 -14.19 -4.63 -5.18
N LYS A 300 -13.62 -5.44 -6.07
CA LYS A 300 -12.52 -5.04 -6.95
C LYS A 300 -13.09 -4.65 -8.31
N GLU A 301 -13.00 -3.37 -8.65
CA GLU A 301 -13.41 -2.83 -9.95
C GLU A 301 -12.24 -2.87 -10.95
N ASN A 302 -12.52 -2.53 -12.21
CA ASN A 302 -11.52 -2.41 -13.28
C ASN A 302 -10.66 -3.67 -13.43
N GLN A 303 -11.28 -4.83 -13.27
CA GLN A 303 -10.62 -6.12 -13.52
C GLN A 303 -10.80 -6.49 -15.00
N VAL A 304 -10.05 -7.50 -15.42
CA VAL A 304 -10.19 -8.12 -16.74
C VAL A 304 -10.52 -9.60 -16.58
N LEU A 305 -11.61 -10.07 -17.18
CA LEU A 305 -11.88 -11.49 -17.32
C LEU A 305 -11.25 -11.98 -18.63
N MET A 306 -10.28 -12.87 -18.53
CA MET A 306 -9.64 -13.53 -19.66
C MET A 306 -9.97 -15.02 -19.62
N ARG A 307 -10.51 -15.55 -20.72
CA ARG A 307 -10.68 -16.99 -20.94
C ARG A 307 -9.63 -17.45 -21.93
N ILE A 308 -8.95 -18.54 -21.59
CA ILE A 308 -7.87 -19.13 -22.37
C ILE A 308 -8.25 -20.59 -22.63
N SER A 309 -8.23 -21.03 -23.88
CA SER A 309 -8.47 -22.44 -24.25
C SER A 309 -7.45 -22.93 -25.25
N THR A 310 -7.14 -24.22 -25.24
CA THR A 310 -6.25 -24.85 -26.23
C THR A 310 -6.88 -24.81 -27.62
N ARG A 311 -6.05 -24.69 -28.66
CA ARG A 311 -6.51 -24.63 -30.06
C ARG A 311 -6.92 -25.99 -30.62
N ASP A 312 -6.32 -27.04 -30.10
CA ASP A 312 -6.44 -28.42 -30.56
C ASP A 312 -7.31 -29.28 -29.62
N PHE A 313 -8.00 -28.65 -28.66
CA PHE A 313 -8.77 -29.33 -27.60
C PHE A 313 -7.93 -30.26 -26.71
N SER A 314 -6.61 -30.08 -26.69
CA SER A 314 -5.75 -30.73 -25.69
C SER A 314 -6.10 -30.24 -24.28
N PHE A 315 -5.81 -31.06 -23.28
CA PHE A 315 -6.04 -30.63 -21.90
C PHE A 315 -5.12 -29.47 -21.53
N ILE A 316 -5.65 -28.52 -20.76
CA ILE A 316 -4.81 -27.55 -20.06
C ILE A 316 -4.08 -28.29 -18.94
N ALA A 317 -2.92 -28.83 -19.30
CA ALA A 317 -1.98 -29.47 -18.41
C ALA A 317 -1.05 -28.46 -17.71
N GLU A 318 -0.23 -28.95 -16.80
CA GLU A 318 0.68 -28.19 -15.94
C GLU A 318 1.63 -27.26 -16.73
N ASP A 319 2.13 -27.71 -17.88
CA ASP A 319 3.04 -26.93 -18.72
C ASP A 319 2.36 -25.66 -19.29
N HIS A 320 1.08 -25.76 -19.68
CA HIS A 320 0.32 -24.62 -20.17
C HIS A 320 0.07 -23.60 -19.06
N ILE A 321 -0.31 -24.06 -17.86
CA ILE A 321 -0.53 -23.21 -16.70
C ILE A 321 0.79 -22.52 -16.31
N SER A 322 1.90 -23.26 -16.28
CA SER A 322 3.24 -22.73 -16.00
C SER A 322 3.63 -21.62 -16.99
N PHE A 323 3.40 -21.83 -18.29
CA PHE A 323 3.62 -20.83 -19.32
C PHE A 323 2.78 -19.56 -19.07
N ILE A 324 1.46 -19.71 -18.90
CA ILE A 324 0.53 -18.60 -18.70
C ILE A 324 0.93 -17.78 -17.46
N PHE A 325 1.21 -18.44 -16.33
CA PHE A 325 1.60 -17.76 -15.09
C PHE A 325 2.96 -17.07 -15.19
N ARG A 326 3.88 -17.62 -15.98
CA ARG A 326 5.16 -16.95 -16.25
C ARG A 326 4.96 -15.65 -17.04
N GLU A 327 4.11 -15.64 -18.07
CA GLU A 327 3.84 -14.42 -18.84
C GLU A 327 3.11 -13.36 -18.01
N LEU A 328 2.16 -13.78 -17.17
CA LEU A 328 1.52 -12.91 -16.19
C LEU A 328 2.55 -12.26 -15.24
N ALA A 329 3.45 -13.07 -14.68
CA ALA A 329 4.49 -12.60 -13.76
C ALA A 329 5.47 -11.63 -14.43
N LYS A 330 5.95 -11.93 -15.64
CA LYS A 330 6.82 -11.05 -16.43
C LYS A 330 6.21 -9.65 -16.65
N ARG A 331 4.88 -9.58 -16.77
CA ARG A 331 4.13 -8.34 -17.02
C ARG A 331 3.56 -7.70 -15.76
N ASN A 332 3.85 -8.26 -14.57
CA ASN A 332 3.31 -7.82 -13.29
C ASN A 332 1.76 -7.80 -13.23
N ILE A 333 1.10 -8.69 -13.97
CA ILE A 333 -0.36 -8.85 -13.94
C ILE A 333 -0.72 -9.86 -12.83
N LYS A 334 -1.65 -9.48 -11.96
CA LYS A 334 -2.05 -10.31 -10.81
C LYS A 334 -3.33 -11.07 -11.09
N VAL A 335 -3.40 -12.32 -10.65
CA VAL A 335 -4.63 -13.13 -10.71
C VAL A 335 -5.44 -12.90 -9.42
N SER A 336 -6.67 -12.43 -9.57
CA SER A 336 -7.64 -12.21 -8.48
C SER A 336 -8.55 -13.42 -8.24
N LEU A 337 -8.89 -14.14 -9.31
CA LEU A 337 -9.70 -15.36 -9.29
C LEU A 337 -9.27 -16.24 -10.46
N MET A 338 -9.25 -17.55 -10.28
CA MET A 338 -9.01 -18.51 -11.36
C MET A 338 -9.98 -19.69 -11.28
N GLN A 339 -10.43 -20.15 -12.43
CA GLN A 339 -11.22 -21.37 -12.57
C GLN A 339 -10.71 -22.17 -13.76
N ASN A 340 -10.47 -23.46 -13.56
CA ASN A 340 -10.01 -24.38 -14.60
C ASN A 340 -11.09 -25.39 -14.97
N SER A 341 -11.12 -25.76 -16.25
CA SER A 341 -11.80 -26.93 -16.79
C SER A 341 -10.76 -27.84 -17.46
N ALA A 342 -11.21 -28.93 -18.09
CA ALA A 342 -10.32 -29.81 -18.83
C ALA A 342 -9.54 -29.09 -19.96
N ILE A 343 -10.18 -28.16 -20.67
CA ILE A 343 -9.64 -27.52 -21.89
C ILE A 343 -9.59 -25.99 -21.82
N SER A 344 -10.00 -25.40 -20.70
CA SER A 344 -10.10 -23.95 -20.55
C SER A 344 -9.68 -23.46 -19.17
N LEU A 345 -9.12 -22.25 -19.13
CA LEU A 345 -8.74 -21.53 -17.94
C LEU A 345 -9.41 -20.15 -17.99
N ALA A 346 -10.18 -19.80 -16.97
CA ALA A 346 -10.75 -18.47 -16.81
C ALA A 346 -10.03 -17.75 -15.68
N LEU A 347 -9.54 -16.54 -15.95
CA LEU A 347 -8.78 -15.72 -15.03
C LEU A 347 -9.43 -14.35 -14.88
N CYS A 348 -9.65 -13.92 -13.64
CA CYS A 348 -9.91 -12.52 -13.33
C CYS A 348 -8.59 -11.86 -12.99
N LEU A 349 -8.19 -10.85 -13.75
CA LEU A 349 -6.88 -10.25 -13.73
C LEU A 349 -6.94 -8.80 -13.24
N GLU A 350 -5.97 -8.40 -12.43
CA GLU A 350 -5.67 -7.01 -12.05
C GLU A 350 -4.42 -6.58 -12.82
N ASP A 351 -4.62 -5.78 -13.86
CA ASP A 351 -3.55 -5.20 -14.69
C ASP A 351 -3.39 -3.72 -14.38
N LYS A 352 -2.39 -3.39 -13.56
CA LYS A 352 -2.14 -2.01 -13.12
C LYS A 352 -1.37 -1.17 -14.13
N PHE A 353 -0.67 -1.83 -15.06
CA PHE A 353 0.27 -1.18 -15.96
C PHE A 353 -0.21 -1.20 -17.41
N ASN A 354 -1.45 -1.65 -17.64
CA ASN A 354 -2.10 -1.74 -18.94
C ASN A 354 -1.33 -2.66 -19.93
N ASN A 355 -0.79 -3.76 -19.41
CA ASN A 355 -0.06 -4.78 -20.18
C ASN A 355 -0.95 -5.91 -20.73
N ILE A 356 -2.27 -5.84 -20.55
CA ILE A 356 -3.19 -6.94 -20.92
C ILE A 356 -3.19 -7.24 -22.42
N ASP A 357 -3.08 -6.21 -23.25
CA ASP A 357 -3.10 -6.38 -24.72
C ASP A 357 -1.80 -7.05 -25.21
N GLU A 358 -0.67 -6.76 -24.56
CA GLU A 358 0.61 -7.44 -24.82
C GLU A 358 0.62 -8.89 -24.31
N LEU A 359 -0.14 -9.18 -23.25
CA LEU A 359 -0.34 -10.55 -22.78
C LEU A 359 -1.20 -11.33 -23.78
N GLU A 360 -2.31 -10.75 -24.22
CA GLU A 360 -3.22 -11.38 -25.17
C GLU A 360 -2.48 -11.79 -26.45
N ALA A 361 -1.76 -10.85 -27.07
CA ALA A 361 -1.01 -11.11 -28.29
C ALA A 361 0.07 -12.21 -28.14
N GLU A 362 0.67 -12.35 -26.95
CA GLU A 362 1.63 -13.43 -26.67
C GLU A 362 0.90 -14.77 -26.53
N LEU A 363 -0.21 -14.81 -25.77
CA LEU A 363 -0.97 -16.04 -25.55
C LEU A 363 -1.68 -16.53 -26.82
N GLU A 364 -2.10 -15.63 -27.71
CA GLU A 364 -2.70 -15.96 -29.01
C GLU A 364 -1.74 -16.68 -29.97
N GLN A 365 -0.47 -16.88 -29.63
CA GLN A 365 0.42 -17.74 -30.43
C GLN A 365 0.06 -19.22 -30.27
N ASP A 366 -0.31 -19.63 -29.05
CA ASP A 366 -0.52 -21.04 -28.70
C ASP A 366 -1.97 -21.34 -28.26
N PHE A 367 -2.73 -20.32 -27.86
CA PHE A 367 -4.07 -20.46 -27.30
C PHE A 367 -5.13 -19.68 -28.09
N ASN A 368 -6.40 -19.96 -27.80
CA ASN A 368 -7.51 -19.06 -28.10
C ASN A 368 -7.84 -18.26 -26.84
N THR A 369 -7.99 -16.95 -26.99
CA THR A 369 -8.27 -16.04 -25.87
C THR A 369 -9.57 -15.26 -26.10
N GLU A 370 -10.32 -15.02 -25.03
CA GLU A 370 -11.45 -14.10 -25.01
C GLU A 370 -11.29 -13.15 -23.82
N ILE A 371 -11.43 -11.84 -24.06
CA ILE A 371 -11.29 -10.82 -23.02
C ILE A 371 -12.58 -10.03 -22.83
N VAL A 372 -12.97 -9.85 -21.56
CA VAL A 372 -13.95 -8.87 -21.12
C VAL A 372 -13.27 -7.91 -20.15
N LYS A 373 -13.04 -6.67 -20.59
CA LYS A 373 -12.44 -5.60 -19.78
C LYS A 373 -13.50 -4.91 -18.91
N ASN A 374 -13.06 -4.19 -17.88
CA ASN A 374 -13.91 -3.39 -16.98
C ASN A 374 -14.97 -4.22 -16.25
N VAL A 375 -14.63 -5.47 -15.89
CA VAL A 375 -15.48 -6.29 -15.02
C VAL A 375 -15.20 -5.96 -13.56
N SER A 376 -16.15 -6.28 -12.69
CA SER A 376 -15.98 -6.19 -11.24
C SER A 376 -15.98 -7.57 -10.61
N LEU A 377 -15.03 -7.82 -9.71
CA LEU A 377 -15.01 -9.00 -8.87
C LEU A 377 -15.61 -8.65 -7.50
N PHE A 378 -16.79 -9.18 -7.25
CA PHE A 378 -17.49 -9.06 -5.98
C PHE A 378 -17.24 -10.31 -5.14
N THR A 379 -16.81 -10.11 -3.89
CA THR A 379 -16.54 -11.18 -2.93
C THR A 379 -17.32 -10.96 -1.65
N ILE A 380 -17.96 -12.01 -1.15
CA ILE A 380 -18.56 -12.07 0.19
C ILE A 380 -17.80 -13.10 1.01
N ARG A 381 -17.21 -12.66 2.10
CA ARG A 381 -16.57 -13.48 3.14
C ARG A 381 -17.56 -13.79 4.25
N ASN A 382 -17.39 -14.94 4.88
CA ASN A 382 -18.29 -15.47 5.92
C ASN A 382 -19.76 -15.51 5.47
N ALA A 383 -19.99 -15.75 4.18
CA ALA A 383 -21.29 -15.66 3.53
C ALA A 383 -22.30 -16.65 4.13
N ARG A 384 -23.52 -16.16 4.41
CA ARG A 384 -24.66 -16.97 4.83
C ARG A 384 -25.34 -17.52 3.57
N LEU A 385 -25.03 -18.77 3.25
CA LEU A 385 -25.47 -19.44 2.02
C LEU A 385 -26.99 -19.71 1.94
N GLU A 386 -27.74 -19.43 3.01
CA GLU A 386 -29.19 -19.65 3.09
C GLU A 386 -30.01 -18.68 2.21
N ASN A 387 -29.44 -17.56 1.74
CA ASN A 387 -30.15 -16.53 0.95
C ASN A 387 -29.32 -16.02 -0.25
N LEU A 388 -28.70 -16.92 -1.02
CA LEU A 388 -27.87 -16.53 -2.16
C LEU A 388 -28.66 -15.79 -3.26
N ASP A 389 -29.95 -16.07 -3.44
CA ASP A 389 -30.76 -15.50 -4.53
C ASP A 389 -30.78 -13.96 -4.54
N LYS A 390 -30.79 -13.34 -3.35
CA LYS A 390 -30.73 -11.87 -3.19
C LYS A 390 -29.42 -11.27 -3.68
N LEU A 391 -28.34 -12.05 -3.72
CA LEU A 391 -27.03 -11.59 -4.15
C LEU A 391 -26.95 -11.47 -5.67
N TYR A 392 -27.77 -12.21 -6.41
CA TYR A 392 -27.79 -12.21 -7.88
C TYR A 392 -28.72 -11.14 -8.47
N GLU A 393 -29.60 -10.55 -7.66
CA GLU A 393 -30.59 -9.58 -8.13
C GLU A 393 -29.91 -8.36 -8.77
N GLY A 394 -30.26 -8.09 -10.04
CA GLY A 394 -29.71 -6.97 -10.81
C GLY A 394 -28.27 -7.14 -11.31
N LYS A 395 -27.67 -8.33 -11.17
CA LYS A 395 -26.27 -8.59 -11.58
C LYS A 395 -26.20 -9.53 -12.78
N ASN A 396 -25.41 -9.14 -13.78
CA ASN A 396 -25.04 -10.03 -14.89
C ASN A 396 -23.74 -10.77 -14.54
N VAL A 397 -23.88 -11.99 -14.01
CA VAL A 397 -22.74 -12.81 -13.56
C VAL A 397 -22.09 -13.54 -14.72
N LEU A 398 -20.80 -13.28 -14.94
CA LEU A 398 -19.97 -13.90 -15.99
C LEU A 398 -19.26 -15.16 -15.51
N LEU A 399 -18.94 -15.20 -14.22
CA LEU A 399 -18.23 -16.29 -13.56
C LEU A 399 -18.55 -16.26 -12.07
N GLU A 400 -18.69 -17.41 -11.44
CA GLU A 400 -18.88 -17.51 -10.00
C GLU A 400 -18.08 -18.66 -9.40
N GLN A 401 -17.71 -18.50 -8.13
CA GLN A 401 -17.08 -19.53 -7.33
C GLN A 401 -17.63 -19.46 -5.90
N ILE A 402 -18.16 -20.58 -5.42
CA ILE A 402 -18.72 -20.69 -4.07
C ILE A 402 -17.94 -21.75 -3.30
N THR A 403 -17.51 -21.37 -2.11
CA THR A 403 -16.91 -22.26 -1.09
C THR A 403 -17.80 -22.27 0.14
N LYS A 404 -17.40 -23.00 1.20
CA LYS A 404 -18.19 -23.09 2.44
C LYS A 404 -18.50 -21.73 3.10
N THR A 405 -17.62 -20.75 2.93
CA THR A 405 -17.71 -19.45 3.62
C THR A 405 -17.49 -18.25 2.70
N THR A 406 -17.19 -18.47 1.42
CA THR A 406 -16.85 -17.39 0.48
C THR A 406 -17.62 -17.54 -0.81
N VAL A 407 -18.24 -16.46 -1.27
CA VAL A 407 -18.90 -16.34 -2.58
C VAL A 407 -18.13 -15.31 -3.39
N GLN A 408 -17.70 -15.66 -4.60
CA GLN A 408 -17.07 -14.73 -5.54
C GLN A 408 -17.86 -14.71 -6.84
N MET A 409 -18.11 -13.52 -7.39
CA MET A 409 -18.82 -13.32 -8.64
C MET A 409 -18.10 -12.27 -9.47
N ILE A 410 -17.81 -12.59 -10.73
CA ILE A 410 -17.39 -11.62 -11.72
C ILE A 410 -18.66 -11.10 -12.39
N ILE A 411 -18.87 -9.79 -12.35
CA ILE A 411 -20.02 -9.12 -12.94
C ILE A 411 -19.57 -8.10 -13.98
N ASN A 412 -20.39 -7.86 -14.99
CA ASN A 412 -20.24 -6.67 -15.82
C ASN A 412 -20.45 -5.42 -14.96
N GLY A 413 -19.59 -4.41 -15.17
CA GLY A 413 -19.61 -3.15 -14.42
C GLY A 413 -20.88 -2.33 -14.58
#